data_AF-Q970P5-F1
#
_entry.id   AF-Q970P5-F1
#
_cell.length_a   1.000
_cell.length_b   1.000
_cell.length_c   1.000
_cell.angle_alpha   90.00
_cell.angle_beta   90.00
_cell.angle_gamma   90.00
#
_symmetry.space_group_name_H-M   'P 1'
#
loop_
_entity.id
_entity.type
_entity.pdbx_description
1 polymer ?
#
loop_
_entity_poly.entity_id
_entity_poly.type
_entity_poly.pdbx_seq_one_letter_code
_entity_poly.pdbx_strand_id
1 'polypeptide(L)'
;MQNTTKALIIGTVLGILLISFVASMTFYYTTQPRDVDATVVGDASANIALIANDTAIGYSSTGSPFVTYNSQGDLVINFGNVATNANETLKYLFDVKNNLNVTVSVTVTIPSPTISGNSLYIFTPSGGVSTYSFTLAPGAEMPISLELLTGGTQGSVSFSIVVEATAVPPSS
;
A
#
# COMPACT_ATOMS: atom_id res chain seq x y z
N MET A 1 -40.02 -58.07 -28.22
CA MET A 1 -40.47 -56.73 -27.77
C MET A 1 -39.81 -56.44 -26.42
N GLN A 2 -39.00 -55.38 -26.37
CA GLN A 2 -38.70 -54.46 -25.25
C GLN A 2 -38.29 -55.07 -23.88
N ASN A 3 -37.35 -54.54 -23.09
CA ASN A 3 -36.41 -53.43 -23.15
C ASN A 3 -35.63 -53.54 -21.82
N THR A 4 -34.43 -54.12 -21.76
CA THR A 4 -33.62 -54.08 -20.52
C THR A 4 -32.21 -53.52 -20.73
N THR A 5 -31.90 -53.01 -21.93
CA THR A 5 -30.59 -52.40 -22.23
C THR A 5 -30.68 -50.87 -22.34
N LYS A 6 -31.46 -50.22 -21.47
CA LYS A 6 -31.55 -48.73 -21.45
C LYS A 6 -31.29 -48.07 -20.10
N ALA A 7 -30.98 -48.83 -19.04
CA ALA A 7 -30.76 -48.27 -17.70
C ALA A 7 -29.27 -48.08 -17.32
N LEU A 8 -28.31 -48.63 -18.07
CA LEU A 8 -26.88 -48.55 -17.68
C LEU A 8 -26.09 -47.43 -18.36
N ILE A 9 -26.65 -46.79 -19.40
CA ILE A 9 -25.95 -45.71 -20.12
C ILE A 9 -26.31 -44.32 -19.57
N ILE A 10 -27.43 -44.18 -18.85
CA ILE A 10 -27.88 -42.87 -18.34
C ILE A 10 -27.21 -42.53 -16.99
N GLY A 11 -26.81 -43.52 -16.19
CA GLY A 11 -26.09 -43.30 -14.92
C GLY A 11 -24.63 -42.86 -15.09
N THR A 12 -23.96 -43.26 -16.17
CA THR A 12 -22.54 -42.94 -16.38
C THR A 12 -22.34 -41.62 -17.13
N VAL A 13 -23.28 -41.23 -18.00
CA VAL A 13 -23.19 -39.95 -18.72
C VAL A 13 -23.47 -38.76 -17.80
N LEU A 14 -24.38 -38.89 -16.83
CA LEU A 14 -24.61 -37.85 -15.81
C LEU A 14 -23.48 -37.79 -14.77
N GLY A 15 -22.86 -38.93 -14.45
CA GLY A 15 -21.69 -38.99 -13.58
C GLY A 15 -20.47 -38.29 -14.17
N ILE A 16 -20.21 -38.47 -15.47
CA ILE A 16 -19.07 -37.83 -16.15
C ILE A 16 -19.32 -36.33 -16.40
N LEU A 17 -20.57 -35.90 -16.63
CA LEU A 17 -20.89 -34.49 -16.86
C LEU A 17 -20.63 -33.61 -15.63
N LEU A 18 -20.86 -34.13 -14.41
CA LEU A 18 -20.60 -33.41 -13.16
C LEU A 18 -19.10 -33.30 -12.82
N ILE A 19 -18.25 -34.22 -13.28
CA ILE A 19 -16.78 -34.13 -13.10
C ILE A 19 -16.15 -33.25 -14.18
N SER A 20 -16.73 -33.19 -15.38
CA SER A 20 -16.29 -32.27 -16.44
C SER A 20 -16.67 -30.81 -16.20
N PHE A 21 -17.50 -30.52 -15.19
CA PHE A 21 -17.72 -29.16 -14.69
C PHE A 21 -16.70 -28.72 -13.62
N VAL A 22 -15.65 -29.53 -13.38
CA VAL A 22 -14.34 -29.00 -12.94
C VAL A 22 -13.55 -28.52 -14.18
N ALA A 23 -14.25 -28.09 -15.24
CA ALA A 23 -13.67 -27.30 -16.29
C ALA A 23 -13.32 -25.92 -15.71
N SER A 24 -12.03 -25.74 -15.45
CA SER A 24 -11.37 -24.44 -15.45
C SER A 24 -11.98 -23.39 -14.53
N MET A 25 -12.01 -23.65 -13.22
CA MET A 25 -11.50 -22.59 -12.35
C MET A 25 -9.97 -22.61 -12.49
N THR A 26 -9.48 -22.12 -13.64
CA THR A 26 -8.14 -21.57 -13.65
C THR A 26 -8.25 -20.38 -12.71
N PHE A 27 -7.91 -20.57 -11.44
CA PHE A 27 -7.50 -19.46 -10.62
C PHE A 27 -6.34 -18.86 -11.39
N TYR A 28 -6.60 -17.78 -12.12
CA TYR A 28 -5.54 -16.88 -12.55
C TYR A 28 -4.99 -16.28 -11.25
N TYR A 29 -4.18 -17.06 -10.53
CA TYR A 29 -3.08 -16.51 -9.78
C TYR A 29 -2.18 -15.94 -10.86
N THR A 30 -2.45 -14.70 -11.25
CA THR A 30 -1.52 -13.93 -12.06
C THR A 30 -0.22 -13.89 -11.25
N THR A 31 0.73 -14.74 -11.62
CA THR A 31 2.10 -14.75 -11.09
C THR A 31 2.90 -13.55 -11.59
N GLN A 32 2.22 -12.51 -12.09
CA GLN A 32 2.86 -11.22 -12.31
C GLN A 32 3.13 -10.60 -10.94
N PRO A 33 4.36 -10.13 -10.67
CA PRO A 33 4.67 -9.43 -9.45
C PRO A 33 3.72 -8.24 -9.29
N ARG A 34 2.98 -8.22 -8.17
CA ARG A 34 2.04 -7.16 -7.81
C ARG A 34 2.76 -6.18 -6.90
N ASP A 35 3.86 -5.64 -7.39
CA ASP A 35 4.66 -4.72 -6.61
C ASP A 35 3.86 -3.44 -6.40
N VAL A 36 3.59 -3.15 -5.13
CA VAL A 36 3.00 -1.88 -4.71
C VAL A 36 4.08 -1.07 -4.04
N ASP A 37 4.33 0.11 -4.58
CA ASP A 37 5.32 1.03 -4.05
C ASP A 37 4.70 2.41 -3.78
N ALA A 38 5.32 3.19 -2.91
CA ALA A 38 5.00 4.60 -2.72
C ALA A 38 6.27 5.43 -2.64
N THR A 39 6.28 6.59 -3.29
CA THR A 39 7.39 7.55 -3.19
C THR A 39 6.97 8.71 -2.30
N VAL A 40 7.75 9.00 -1.25
CA VAL A 40 7.56 10.17 -0.39
C VAL A 40 8.52 11.26 -0.81
N VAL A 41 7.96 12.37 -1.26
CA VAL A 41 8.70 13.55 -1.66
C VAL A 41 8.47 14.64 -0.62
N GLY A 42 9.56 15.09 -0.01
CA GLY A 42 9.54 16.25 0.88
C GLY A 42 9.66 17.54 0.10
N ASP A 43 9.00 18.60 0.56
CA ASP A 43 9.24 19.94 0.05
C ASP A 43 10.66 20.38 0.40
N ALA A 44 11.52 20.41 -0.62
CA ALA A 44 12.91 20.83 -0.50
C ALA A 44 13.05 22.26 0.04
N SER A 45 12.04 23.11 -0.15
CA SER A 45 12.02 24.50 0.32
C SER A 45 11.78 24.62 1.82
N ALA A 46 11.14 23.61 2.42
CA ALA A 46 10.75 23.61 3.81
C ALA A 46 11.84 23.08 4.76
N ASN A 47 12.94 22.52 4.23
CA ASN A 47 14.08 21.98 4.98
C ASN A 47 13.69 21.03 6.12
N ILE A 48 12.62 20.27 5.91
CA ILE A 48 12.27 19.11 6.74
C ILE A 48 13.11 17.92 6.28
N ALA A 49 13.46 17.04 7.22
CA ALA A 49 14.08 15.77 6.89
C ALA A 49 13.05 14.64 6.93
N LEU A 50 13.13 13.76 5.93
CA LEU A 50 12.39 12.50 5.88
C LEU A 50 13.36 11.37 6.22
N ILE A 51 13.12 10.71 7.34
CA ILE A 51 14.04 9.72 7.90
C ILE A 51 13.38 8.36 7.82
N ALA A 52 13.95 7.42 7.06
CA ALA A 52 13.49 6.04 7.09
C ALA A 52 13.65 5.50 8.51
N ASN A 53 12.61 4.85 9.04
CA ASN A 53 12.68 4.33 10.40
C ASN A 53 13.29 2.92 10.39
N ASP A 54 14.49 2.78 10.95
CA ASP A 54 15.25 1.52 11.01
C ASP A 54 14.49 0.35 11.66
N THR A 55 13.54 0.63 12.55
CA THR A 55 12.71 -0.43 13.17
C THR A 55 11.55 -0.89 12.28
N ALA A 56 11.14 -0.06 11.31
CA ALA A 56 10.22 -0.43 10.24
C ALA A 56 10.94 -0.98 9.00
N ILE A 57 12.28 -1.00 8.99
CA ILE A 57 13.09 -1.77 8.04
C ILE A 57 12.95 -3.26 8.38
N GLY A 58 11.77 -3.81 8.13
CA GLY A 58 11.58 -5.24 7.89
C GLY A 58 11.88 -5.57 6.43
N TYR A 59 11.94 -6.86 6.11
CA TYR A 59 12.06 -7.32 4.74
C TYR A 59 10.68 -7.69 4.17
N SER A 60 10.39 -7.24 2.96
CA SER A 60 9.29 -7.79 2.16
C SER A 60 9.52 -9.28 1.89
N SER A 61 8.51 -9.96 1.35
CA SER A 61 8.62 -11.37 0.93
C SER A 61 9.73 -11.63 -0.11
N THR A 62 10.28 -10.57 -0.72
CA THR A 62 11.39 -10.63 -1.68
C THR A 62 12.76 -10.33 -1.07
N GLY A 63 12.82 -10.04 0.24
CA GLY A 63 14.08 -9.74 0.93
C GLY A 63 14.55 -8.28 0.79
N SER A 64 13.70 -7.39 0.27
CA SER A 64 13.97 -5.96 0.17
C SER A 64 13.42 -5.21 1.39
N PRO A 65 14.13 -4.20 1.93
CA PRO A 65 13.60 -3.36 2.99
C PRO A 65 12.33 -2.62 2.56
N PHE A 66 11.36 -2.49 3.47
CA PHE A 66 10.09 -1.78 3.19
C PHE A 66 10.27 -0.29 2.90
N VAL A 67 11.35 0.34 3.35
CA VAL A 67 11.64 1.76 3.10
C VAL A 67 13.11 1.93 2.70
N THR A 68 13.36 2.65 1.61
CA THR A 68 14.70 2.95 1.08
C THR A 68 14.78 4.39 0.60
N TYR A 69 15.98 4.85 0.21
CA TYR A 69 16.16 6.11 -0.51
C TYR A 69 16.44 5.84 -1.99
N ASN A 70 15.79 6.57 -2.90
CA ASN A 70 16.13 6.54 -4.33
C ASN A 70 17.37 7.41 -4.63
N SER A 71 17.80 7.43 -5.90
CA SER A 71 18.93 8.26 -6.35
C SER A 71 18.70 9.77 -6.24
N GLN A 72 17.44 10.21 -6.09
CA GLN A 72 17.06 11.61 -5.87
C GLN A 72 17.00 11.98 -4.39
N GLY A 73 17.14 11.01 -3.48
CA GLY A 73 17.03 11.21 -2.03
C GLY A 73 15.60 11.13 -1.48
N ASP A 74 14.61 10.77 -2.31
CA ASP A 74 13.24 10.54 -1.86
C ASP A 74 13.14 9.19 -1.15
N LEU A 75 12.20 9.08 -0.20
CA LEU A 75 11.89 7.78 0.38
C LEU A 75 11.06 6.95 -0.60
N VAL A 76 11.42 5.70 -0.79
CA VAL A 76 10.64 4.71 -1.54
C VAL A 76 10.21 3.63 -0.57
N ILE A 77 8.89 3.48 -0.45
CA ILE A 77 8.22 2.49 0.38
C ILE A 77 7.82 1.33 -0.54
N ASN A 78 8.33 0.14 -0.28
CA ASN A 78 8.03 -1.07 -1.05
C ASN A 78 7.15 -2.00 -0.21
N PHE A 79 5.87 -2.10 -0.53
CA PHE A 79 4.93 -3.00 0.15
C PHE A 79 5.13 -4.47 -0.29
N GLY A 80 5.92 -4.69 -1.34
CA GLY A 80 6.19 -6.00 -1.91
C GLY A 80 5.01 -6.56 -2.68
N ASN A 81 4.98 -7.89 -2.79
CA ASN A 81 3.87 -8.60 -3.41
C ASN A 81 2.69 -8.69 -2.42
N VAL A 82 1.69 -7.84 -2.63
CA VAL A 82 0.49 -7.75 -1.79
C VAL A 82 -0.66 -8.58 -2.37
N ALA A 83 -1.44 -9.21 -1.50
CA ALA A 83 -2.58 -10.02 -1.94
C ALA A 83 -3.72 -9.14 -2.49
N THR A 84 -4.56 -9.69 -3.36
CA THR A 84 -5.83 -9.06 -3.78
C THR A 84 -6.77 -8.91 -2.58
N ASN A 85 -7.44 -7.77 -2.45
CA ASN A 85 -8.36 -7.48 -1.34
C ASN A 85 -7.69 -7.50 0.05
N ALA A 86 -6.39 -7.18 0.10
CA ALA A 86 -5.64 -7.08 1.35
C ALA A 86 -5.93 -5.73 2.04
N ASN A 87 -5.90 -5.76 3.37
CA ASN A 87 -5.74 -4.58 4.20
C ASN A 87 -4.42 -4.75 4.96
N GLU A 88 -3.42 -3.96 4.60
CA GLU A 88 -2.10 -3.99 5.21
C GLU A 88 -1.83 -2.68 5.93
N THR A 89 -1.41 -2.76 7.20
CA THR A 89 -1.00 -1.59 7.97
C THR A 89 0.49 -1.70 8.29
N LEU A 90 1.26 -0.71 7.85
CA LEU A 90 2.67 -0.57 8.17
C LEU A 90 2.85 0.61 9.12
N LYS A 91 3.29 0.30 10.33
CA LYS A 91 3.44 1.31 11.40
C LYS A 91 4.84 1.88 11.43
N TYR A 92 4.92 3.17 11.67
CA TYR A 92 6.16 3.91 11.92
C TYR A 92 7.18 3.76 10.79
N LEU A 93 6.76 3.88 9.53
CA LEU A 93 7.60 3.66 8.34
C LEU A 93 8.73 4.69 8.21
N PHE A 94 8.42 5.95 8.47
CA PHE A 94 9.38 7.04 8.40
C PHE A 94 9.02 8.14 9.38
N ASP A 95 10.00 8.92 9.77
CA ASP A 95 9.87 10.08 10.63
C ASP A 95 9.97 11.36 9.81
N VAL A 96 9.09 12.31 10.08
CA VAL A 96 9.22 13.70 9.62
C VAL A 96 9.90 14.49 10.72
N LYS A 97 11.09 15.01 10.43
CA LYS A 97 11.89 15.80 11.37
C LYS A 97 11.93 17.26 10.99
N ASN A 98 11.67 18.12 11.97
CA ASN A 98 11.89 19.54 11.84
C ASN A 98 13.36 19.90 12.14
N ASN A 99 14.14 20.16 11.10
CA ASN A 99 15.53 20.62 11.23
C ASN A 99 15.67 22.14 11.30
N LEU A 100 14.56 22.88 11.34
CA LEU A 100 14.55 24.33 11.50
C LEU A 100 14.58 24.72 12.98
N ASN A 101 15.01 25.96 13.23
CA ASN A 101 15.00 26.57 14.56
C ASN A 101 13.65 27.25 14.89
N VAL A 102 12.60 26.98 14.12
CA VAL A 102 11.25 27.52 14.31
C VAL A 102 10.22 26.39 14.28
N THR A 103 9.08 26.60 14.94
CA THR A 103 7.94 25.68 14.83
C THR A 103 7.38 25.71 13.41
N VAL A 104 7.10 24.53 12.86
CA VAL A 104 6.49 24.38 11.53
C VAL A 104 5.15 23.68 11.62
N SER A 105 4.25 24.03 10.70
CA SER A 105 3.05 23.26 10.40
C SER A 105 3.36 22.34 9.22
N VAL A 106 3.31 21.04 9.45
CA VAL A 106 3.52 20.00 8.44
C VAL A 106 2.18 19.51 7.93
N THR A 107 2.09 19.26 6.62
CA THR A 107 0.97 18.56 6.00
C THR A 107 1.51 17.40 5.17
N VAL A 108 1.07 16.19 5.49
CA VAL A 108 1.32 14.98 4.70
C VAL A 108 0.06 14.69 3.89
N THR A 109 0.22 14.55 2.58
CA THR A 109 -0.90 14.28 1.66
C THR A 109 -0.60 13.07 0.79
N ILE A 110 -1.60 12.18 0.67
CA ILE A 110 -1.61 11.10 -0.30
C ILE A 110 -2.64 11.48 -1.37
N PRO A 111 -2.20 11.97 -2.54
CA PRO A 111 -3.08 12.18 -3.68
C PRO A 111 -3.76 10.86 -4.03
N SER A 112 -5.07 10.90 -4.30
CA SER A 112 -5.83 9.70 -4.67
C SER A 112 -5.15 8.96 -5.83
N PRO A 113 -4.94 7.64 -5.73
CA PRO A 113 -4.36 6.88 -6.83
C PRO A 113 -5.25 6.96 -8.06
N THR A 114 -4.62 6.96 -9.22
CA THR A 114 -5.32 7.01 -10.52
C THR A 114 -5.87 5.65 -10.96
N ILE A 115 -5.72 4.60 -10.13
CA ILE A 115 -6.03 3.21 -10.48
C ILE A 115 -7.18 2.68 -9.62
N SER A 116 -8.23 2.18 -10.29
CA SER A 116 -9.48 1.75 -9.69
C SER A 116 -9.29 0.53 -8.79
N GLY A 117 -9.43 0.68 -7.47
CA GLY A 117 -9.58 -0.42 -6.50
C GLY A 117 -8.44 -0.55 -5.47
N ASN A 118 -7.33 0.17 -5.64
CA ASN A 118 -6.30 0.29 -4.62
C ASN A 118 -6.39 1.67 -3.97
N SER A 119 -6.18 1.75 -2.66
CA SER A 119 -6.16 2.98 -1.88
C SER A 119 -5.03 2.94 -0.87
N LEU A 120 -4.37 4.07 -0.69
CA LEU A 120 -3.35 4.25 0.36
C LEU A 120 -3.80 5.40 1.26
N TYR A 121 -3.68 5.18 2.57
CA TYR A 121 -4.05 6.13 3.59
C TYR A 121 -2.92 6.32 4.60
N ILE A 122 -2.91 7.50 5.23
CA ILE A 122 -2.14 7.78 6.43
C ILE A 122 -2.90 7.14 7.58
N PHE A 123 -2.26 6.18 8.26
CA PHE A 123 -2.87 5.48 9.38
C PHE A 123 -2.74 6.31 10.66
N THR A 124 -3.87 6.81 11.15
CA THR A 124 -3.95 7.59 12.40
C THR A 124 -4.72 6.83 13.47
N PRO A 125 -4.68 7.24 14.75
CA PRO A 125 -5.52 6.64 15.79
C PRO A 125 -7.03 6.69 15.50
N SER A 126 -7.47 7.62 14.65
CA SER A 126 -8.85 7.77 14.19
C SER A 126 -9.19 6.98 12.91
N GLY A 127 -8.21 6.28 12.32
CA GLY A 127 -8.35 5.53 11.07
C GLY A 127 -7.52 6.12 9.91
N GLY A 128 -7.73 5.57 8.71
CA GLY A 128 -7.07 6.01 7.48
C GLY A 128 -7.57 7.38 7.00
N VAL A 129 -6.64 8.30 6.74
CA VAL A 129 -6.92 9.63 6.16
C VAL A 129 -6.02 9.91 4.95
N SER A 130 -6.49 10.69 3.98
CA SER A 130 -5.68 11.10 2.82
C SER A 130 -4.76 12.30 3.11
N THR A 131 -5.08 13.06 4.15
CA THR A 131 -4.34 14.26 4.56
C THR A 131 -4.22 14.29 6.07
N TYR A 132 -3.01 14.54 6.55
CA TYR A 132 -2.71 14.63 7.97
C TYR A 132 -1.81 15.83 8.25
N SER A 133 -2.27 16.73 9.12
CA SER A 133 -1.54 17.95 9.49
C SER A 133 -1.22 17.96 10.97
N PHE A 134 -0.02 18.43 11.31
CA PHE A 134 0.48 18.52 12.69
C PHE A 134 1.55 19.61 12.80
N THR A 135 1.83 20.05 14.03
CA THR A 135 2.90 21.00 14.30
C THR A 135 4.13 20.29 14.85
N LEU A 136 5.32 20.73 14.43
CA LEU A 136 6.60 20.26 14.94
C LEU A 136 7.39 21.42 15.52
N ALA A 137 7.75 21.33 16.80
CA ALA A 137 8.72 22.22 17.42
C ALA A 137 10.12 22.03 16.79
N PRO A 138 11.05 22.99 16.97
CA PRO A 138 12.43 22.83 16.53
C PRO A 138 13.07 21.52 17.02
N GLY A 139 13.65 20.74 16.11
CA GLY A 139 14.30 19.46 16.41
C GLY A 139 13.36 18.30 16.71
N ALA A 140 12.04 18.51 16.73
CA ALA A 140 11.06 17.46 16.99
C ALA A 140 10.86 16.55 15.76
N GLU A 141 10.41 15.32 16.03
CA GLU A 141 10.15 14.26 15.06
C GLU A 141 8.73 13.72 15.23
N MET A 142 8.09 13.35 14.12
CA MET A 142 6.79 12.69 14.10
C MET A 142 6.84 11.44 13.22
N PRO A 143 6.56 10.25 13.77
CA PRO A 143 6.50 9.03 12.98
C PRO A 143 5.21 8.95 12.16
N ILE A 144 5.32 8.49 10.92
CA ILE A 144 4.20 8.31 9.99
C ILE A 144 3.96 6.81 9.74
N SER A 145 2.69 6.42 9.80
CA SER A 145 2.21 5.06 9.51
C SER A 145 1.27 5.09 8.31
N LEU A 146 1.20 4.00 7.56
CA LEU A 146 0.36 3.88 6.37
C LEU A 146 -0.56 2.65 6.43
N GLU A 147 -1.72 2.77 5.81
CA GLU A 147 -2.66 1.67 5.55
C GLU A 147 -2.87 1.54 4.04
N LEU A 148 -2.59 0.36 3.50
CA LEU A 148 -2.81 -0.01 2.10
C LEU A 148 -4.04 -0.92 2.02
N LEU A 149 -5.02 -0.50 1.23
CA LEU A 149 -6.15 -1.32 0.82
C LEU A 149 -5.97 -1.68 -0.66
N THR A 150 -5.97 -2.97 -1.00
CA THR A 150 -5.98 -3.43 -2.39
C THR A 150 -7.35 -3.97 -2.76
N GLY A 151 -7.71 -3.97 -4.04
CA GLY A 151 -9.02 -4.45 -4.49
C GLY A 151 -8.98 -5.07 -5.88
N GLY A 152 -9.71 -6.15 -6.14
CA GLY A 152 -9.83 -6.74 -7.48
C GLY A 152 -8.52 -7.29 -8.10
N THR A 153 -8.56 -7.67 -9.39
CA THR A 153 -7.39 -8.21 -10.11
C THR A 153 -6.56 -7.05 -10.69
N GLN A 154 -5.44 -6.70 -10.06
CA GLN A 154 -4.64 -5.54 -10.48
C GLN A 154 -3.14 -5.82 -10.54
N GLY A 155 -2.48 -5.16 -11.50
CA GLY A 155 -1.03 -5.15 -11.68
C GLY A 155 -0.31 -4.20 -10.72
N SER A 156 0.96 -3.92 -10.98
CA SER A 156 1.78 -3.02 -10.16
C SER A 156 1.16 -1.63 -10.03
N VAL A 157 1.22 -1.05 -8.83
CA VAL A 157 0.68 0.29 -8.51
C VAL A 157 1.74 1.09 -7.79
N SER A 158 1.86 2.37 -8.15
CA SER A 158 2.73 3.31 -7.45
C SER A 158 1.94 4.49 -6.92
N PHE A 159 2.16 4.84 -5.66
CA PHE A 159 1.58 6.01 -5.01
C PHE A 159 2.61 7.14 -4.86
N SER A 160 2.11 8.37 -4.76
CA SER A 160 2.91 9.51 -4.35
C SER A 160 2.44 9.96 -2.97
N ILE A 161 3.37 10.36 -2.12
CA ILE A 161 3.10 10.99 -0.83
C ILE A 161 3.88 12.30 -0.83
N VAL A 162 3.17 13.40 -0.57
CA VAL A 162 3.74 14.73 -0.55
C VAL A 162 3.79 15.22 0.89
N VAL A 163 4.97 15.66 1.34
CA VAL A 163 5.15 16.25 2.67
C VAL A 163 5.57 17.70 2.52
N GLU A 164 4.70 18.61 2.93
CA GLU A 164 4.94 20.05 2.89
C GLU A 164 5.06 20.58 4.31
N ALA A 165 5.87 21.62 4.52
CA ALA A 165 5.91 22.32 5.79
C ALA A 165 6.03 23.83 5.61
N THR A 166 5.39 24.56 6.51
CA THR A 166 5.40 26.02 6.54
C THR A 166 5.74 26.52 7.94
N ALA A 167 6.54 27.58 8.04
CA ALA A 167 6.85 28.19 9.32
C ALA A 167 5.57 28.73 9.97
N VAL A 168 5.36 28.42 11.25
CA VAL A 168 4.25 29.00 12.02
C VAL A 168 4.70 30.41 12.46
N PRO A 169 3.96 31.48 12.10
CA PRO A 169 4.28 32.82 12.56
C PRO A 169 4.25 32.88 14.09
N PRO A 170 5.13 33.67 14.74
CA PRO A 170 4.99 33.93 16.17
C PRO A 170 3.62 34.55 16.43
N SER A 171 2.89 34.04 17.43
CA SER A 171 1.64 34.63 17.87
C SER A 171 1.91 36.06 18.32
N SER A 172 1.34 37.04 17.62
CA SER A 172 1.38 38.47 17.94
C SER A 172 0.70 38.79 19.26
#